data_AF-A0A920ABH7-F1
#
_entry.id   AF-A0A920ABH7-F1
#
_cell.length_a   1.000
_cell.length_b   1.000
_cell.length_c   1.000
_cell.angle_alpha   90.00
_cell.angle_beta   90.00
_cell.angle_gamma   90.00
#
_symmetry.space_group_name_H-M   'P 1'
#
loop_
_entity.id
_entity.type
_entity.pdbx_description
1 polymer ?
#
loop_
_entity_poly.entity_id
_entity_poly.type
_entity_poly.pdbx_seq_one_letter_code
_entity_poly.pdbx_strand_id
1 'polypeptide(L)'
;MIFSCDRYPKEIEGLEERLKSRFGWDLSVVIDPPALETRAAILLKKADAMDLELPDDCAFFIAQQVKSNVRELEGALKRVVQMQSLLKQTLI
;
A
#
# COMPACT_ATOMS: atom_id res chain seq x y z
N MET A 1 0.18 16.50 -16.90
CA MET A 1 1.22 16.47 -15.84
C MET A 1 0.54 15.98 -14.58
N ILE A 2 1.16 15.07 -13.83
CA ILE A 2 0.59 14.50 -12.59
C ILE A 2 1.59 14.74 -11.48
N PHE A 3 1.12 15.23 -10.34
CA PHE A 3 1.92 15.41 -9.13
C PHE A 3 1.28 14.66 -7.96
N SER A 4 2.11 14.18 -7.04
CA SER A 4 1.69 13.61 -5.77
C SER A 4 2.33 14.37 -4.62
N CYS A 5 1.59 14.61 -3.56
CA CYS A 5 2.07 15.25 -2.34
C CYS A 5 1.36 14.63 -1.12
N ASP A 6 2.05 14.59 0.02
CA ASP A 6 1.50 14.02 1.27
C ASP A 6 0.57 14.98 2.02
N ARG A 7 0.51 16.24 1.58
CA ARG A 7 -0.26 17.33 2.18
C ARG A 7 -0.85 18.21 1.10
N TYR A 8 -1.94 18.93 1.40
CA TYR A 8 -2.54 19.81 0.41
C TYR A 8 -1.55 20.91 0.00
N PRO A 9 -1.55 21.37 -1.27
CA PRO A 9 -0.65 22.41 -1.74
C PRO A 9 -0.61 23.67 -0.87
N LYS A 10 -1.76 24.04 -0.30
CA LYS A 10 -1.90 25.20 0.61
C LYS A 10 -1.10 25.06 1.93
N GLU A 11 -0.80 23.84 2.34
CA GLU A 11 -0.13 23.48 3.61
C GLU A 11 1.37 23.24 3.43
N ILE A 12 1.89 23.35 2.20
CA ILE A 12 3.31 23.16 1.91
C ILE A 12 4.07 24.46 2.23
N GLU A 13 4.87 24.41 3.28
CA GLU A 13 5.80 25.51 3.63
C GLU A 13 6.88 25.68 2.56
N GLY A 14 7.22 26.94 2.25
CA GLY A 14 8.22 27.27 1.24
C GLY A 14 7.76 27.17 -0.23
N LEU A 15 6.52 26.75 -0.50
CA LEU A 15 5.96 26.74 -1.85
C LEU A 15 5.52 28.14 -2.28
N GLU A 16 5.95 28.59 -3.48
CA GLU A 16 5.55 29.89 -4.04
C GLU A 16 4.03 30.01 -4.20
N GLU A 17 3.46 31.17 -3.87
CA GLU A 17 2.01 31.41 -3.92
C GLU A 17 1.39 31.17 -5.31
N ARG A 18 2.12 31.49 -6.39
CA ARG A 18 1.65 31.21 -7.75
C ARG A 18 1.47 29.72 -8.02
N LEU A 19 2.29 28.87 -7.41
CA LEU A 19 2.20 27.41 -7.54
C LEU A 19 1.05 26.86 -6.70
N LYS A 20 0.86 27.36 -5.47
CA LYS A 20 -0.32 27.02 -4.65
C LYS A 20 -1.63 27.33 -5.38
N SER A 21 -1.72 28.53 -5.97
CA SER A 21 -2.87 28.92 -6.79
C SER A 21 -3.04 27.99 -7.99
N ARG A 22 -1.96 27.71 -8.75
CA ARG A 22 -2.03 26.82 -9.90
C ARG A 22 -2.52 25.41 -9.55
N PHE A 23 -2.05 24.83 -8.45
CA PHE A 23 -2.48 23.49 -8.01
C PHE A 23 -3.93 23.47 -7.49
N GLY A 24 -4.42 24.57 -6.93
CA GLY A 24 -5.82 24.69 -6.51
C GLY A 24 -6.82 24.78 -7.66
N TRP A 25 -6.38 25.15 -8.85
CA TRP A 25 -7.22 25.21 -10.06
C TRP A 25 -7.27 23.87 -10.80
N ASP A 26 -6.38 22.94 -10.46
CA ASP A 26 -6.32 21.62 -11.07
C ASP A 26 -7.18 20.60 -10.27
N LEU A 27 -7.40 19.42 -10.83
CA LEU A 27 -8.16 18.36 -10.16
C LEU A 27 -7.32 17.73 -9.03
N SER A 28 -7.53 18.20 -7.80
CA SER A 28 -6.95 17.57 -6.61
C SER A 28 -7.80 16.38 -6.17
N VAL A 29 -7.18 15.21 -6.06
CA VAL A 29 -7.81 13.98 -5.54
C VAL A 29 -7.05 13.51 -4.32
N VAL A 30 -7.80 13.20 -3.27
CA VAL A 30 -7.25 12.64 -2.03
C VAL A 30 -7.25 11.12 -2.12
N ILE A 31 -6.17 10.49 -1.65
CA ILE A 31 -6.07 9.05 -1.53
C ILE A 31 -6.23 8.70 -0.06
N ASP A 32 -7.37 8.11 0.28
CA ASP A 32 -7.62 7.62 1.64
C ASP A 32 -6.98 6.24 1.87
N PRO A 33 -6.66 5.90 3.13
CA PRO A 33 -6.24 4.55 3.48
C PRO A 33 -7.27 3.49 3.04
N PRO A 34 -6.83 2.34 2.49
CA PRO A 34 -7.74 1.32 2.00
C PRO A 34 -8.53 0.66 3.15
N ALA A 35 -9.81 0.36 2.88
CA ALA A 35 -10.66 -0.47 3.74
C ALA A 35 -10.12 -1.90 3.87
N LEU A 36 -10.66 -2.69 4.81
CA LEU A 36 -10.18 -4.05 5.10
C LEU A 36 -10.24 -4.95 3.87
N GLU A 37 -11.37 -4.89 3.16
CA GLU A 37 -11.66 -5.66 1.96
C GLU A 37 -10.67 -5.30 0.85
N THR A 38 -10.39 -4.00 0.69
CA THR A 38 -9.40 -3.51 -0.27
C THR A 38 -7.98 -3.92 0.11
N ARG A 39 -7.62 -3.94 1.41
CA ARG A 39 -6.32 -4.45 1.87
C ARG A 39 -6.17 -5.93 1.56
N ALA A 40 -7.19 -6.75 1.81
CA ALA A 40 -7.17 -8.18 1.47
C ALA A 40 -7.02 -8.38 -0.05
N ALA A 41 -7.77 -7.63 -0.87
CA ALA A 41 -7.65 -7.68 -2.33
C ALA A 41 -6.26 -7.26 -2.84
N ILE A 42 -5.63 -6.25 -2.21
CA ILE A 42 -4.25 -5.86 -2.50
C ILE A 42 -3.29 -7.01 -2.22
N LEU A 43 -3.42 -7.68 -1.07
CA LEU A 43 -2.57 -8.83 -0.71
C LEU A 43 -2.71 -9.98 -1.70
N LEU A 44 -3.93 -10.37 -2.05
CA LEU A 44 -4.21 -11.43 -3.01
C LEU A 44 -3.60 -11.11 -4.38
N LYS A 45 -3.84 -9.90 -4.88
CA LYS A 45 -3.27 -9.45 -6.17
C LYS A 45 -1.74 -9.41 -6.17
N LYS A 46 -1.14 -9.07 -5.02
CA LYS A 46 0.33 -9.03 -4.87
C LYS A 46 0.93 -10.43 -4.74
N ALA A 47 0.22 -11.36 -4.09
CA ALA A 47 0.62 -12.75 -3.99
C ALA A 47 0.56 -13.45 -5.35
N ASP A 48 -0.52 -13.21 -6.11
CA ASP A 48 -0.68 -13.70 -7.49
C ASP A 48 0.47 -13.21 -8.39
N ALA A 49 0.84 -11.92 -8.30
CA ALA A 49 1.98 -11.37 -9.02
C ALA A 49 3.36 -11.92 -8.58
N MET A 50 3.43 -12.66 -7.47
CA MET A 50 4.62 -13.35 -6.97
C MET A 50 4.54 -14.87 -7.22
N ASP A 51 3.57 -15.35 -8.01
CA ASP A 51 3.27 -16.78 -8.22
C ASP A 51 3.06 -17.54 -6.89
N LEU A 52 2.48 -16.85 -5.90
CA LEU A 52 2.21 -17.39 -4.57
C LEU A 52 0.70 -17.64 -4.40
N GLU A 53 0.36 -18.88 -4.09
CA GLU A 53 -0.97 -19.22 -3.60
C GLU A 53 -1.13 -18.73 -2.15
N LEU A 54 -1.89 -17.63 -1.97
CA LEU A 54 -2.24 -17.08 -0.67
C LEU A 54 -3.73 -17.35 -0.40
N PRO A 55 -4.06 -18.20 0.59
CA PRO A 55 -5.44 -18.42 1.01
C PRO A 55 -6.15 -17.12 1.43
N ASP A 56 -7.43 -17.00 1.12
CA ASP A 56 -8.24 -15.81 1.43
C ASP A 56 -8.26 -15.51 2.93
N ASP A 57 -8.43 -16.52 3.78
CA ASP A 57 -8.44 -16.40 5.23
C ASP A 57 -7.12 -15.82 5.77
N CYS A 58 -5.98 -16.25 5.21
CA CYS A 58 -4.66 -15.70 5.51
C CYS A 58 -4.53 -14.24 5.05
N ALA A 59 -5.04 -13.92 3.86
CA ALA A 59 -5.06 -12.53 3.35
C ALA A 59 -5.89 -11.62 4.26
N PHE A 60 -7.09 -12.05 4.65
CA PHE A 60 -7.95 -11.32 5.59
C PHE A 60 -7.29 -11.17 6.95
N PHE A 61 -6.65 -12.21 7.46
CA PHE A 61 -5.93 -12.16 8.73
C PHE A 61 -4.81 -11.11 8.71
N ILE A 62 -3.94 -11.13 7.69
CA ILE A 62 -2.87 -10.14 7.54
C ILE A 62 -3.45 -8.72 7.40
N ALA A 63 -4.51 -8.55 6.61
CA ALA A 63 -5.18 -7.26 6.40
C ALA A 63 -5.86 -6.71 7.67
N GLN A 64 -6.30 -7.56 8.60
CA GLN A 64 -6.83 -7.15 9.90
C GLN A 64 -5.72 -6.67 10.85
N GLN A 65 -4.55 -7.30 10.80
CA GLN A 65 -3.42 -6.95 11.66
C GLN A 65 -2.67 -5.70 11.18
N VAL A 66 -2.53 -5.51 9.86
CA VAL A 66 -1.80 -4.37 9.29
C VAL A 66 -2.76 -3.29 8.81
N LYS A 67 -2.86 -2.19 9.58
CA LYS A 67 -3.80 -1.08 9.37
C LYS A 67 -3.16 0.25 8.96
N SER A 68 -1.84 0.32 8.94
CA SER A 68 -1.04 1.53 8.79
C SER A 68 -1.05 2.08 7.36
N ASN A 69 -0.52 1.32 6.39
CA ASN A 69 -0.47 1.70 4.98
C ASN A 69 -0.16 0.49 4.09
N VAL A 70 -0.31 0.67 2.76
CA VAL A 70 -0.08 -0.39 1.76
C VAL A 70 1.37 -0.90 1.77
N ARG A 71 2.36 -0.04 2.06
CA ARG A 71 3.77 -0.45 2.09
C ARG A 71 4.05 -1.46 3.21
N GLU A 72 3.51 -1.25 4.40
CA GLU A 72 3.64 -2.19 5.50
C GLU A 72 2.89 -3.50 5.25
N LEU A 73 1.74 -3.42 4.58
CA LEU A 73 0.96 -4.58 4.15
C LEU A 73 1.77 -5.47 3.18
N GLU A 74 2.41 -4.87 2.18
CA GLU A 74 3.34 -5.56 1.27
C GLU A 74 4.56 -6.13 2.00
N GLY A 75 5.09 -5.40 2.98
CA GLY A 75 6.19 -5.87 3.82
C GLY A 75 5.82 -7.12 4.63
N ALA A 76 4.59 -7.18 5.17
CA ALA A 76 4.08 -8.34 5.87
C ALA A 76 3.98 -9.56 4.95
N LEU A 77 3.42 -9.39 3.74
CA LEU A 77 3.35 -10.46 2.74
C LEU A 77 4.74 -11.00 2.39
N LYS A 78 5.70 -10.12 2.10
CA LYS A 78 7.08 -10.53 1.79
C LYS A 78 7.74 -11.33 2.90
N ARG A 79 7.49 -10.97 4.17
CA ARG A 79 8.01 -11.75 5.32
C ARG A 79 7.42 -13.15 5.38
N VAL A 80 6.11 -13.29 5.14
CA VAL A 80 5.46 -14.61 5.09
C VAL A 80 6.05 -15.48 3.98
N VAL A 81 6.26 -14.90 2.79
CA VAL A 81 6.88 -15.60 1.66
C VAL A 81 8.31 -16.06 1.98
N GLN A 82 9.14 -15.16 2.53
CA GLN A 82 10.51 -15.51 2.93
C GLN A 82 10.53 -16.63 3.98
N MET A 83 9.62 -16.59 4.95
CA MET A 83 9.54 -17.63 5.97
C MET A 83 9.12 -18.98 5.38
N GLN A 84 8.16 -18.99 4.45
CA GLN A 84 7.78 -20.21 3.72
C GLN A 84 8.96 -20.79 2.93
N SER A 85 9.75 -19.95 2.24
CA SER A 85 10.91 -20.43 1.49
C SER A 85 12.00 -21.02 2.40
N LEU A 86 12.27 -20.41 3.55
CA LEU A 86 13.26 -20.90 4.51
C LEU A 86 12.84 -22.25 5.12
N LEU A 87 11.56 -22.41 5.43
CA LEU A 87 11.02 -23.68 5.95
C LEU A 87 11.15 -24.80 4.92
N LYS A 88 10.86 -24.54 3.64
CA LYS A 88 11.04 -25.52 2.55
C LYS A 88 12.52 -25.93 2.38
N GLN A 89 13.45 -25.01 2.59
CA GLN A 89 14.88 -25.25 2.43
C GLN A 89 15.51 -26.00 3.63
N THR A 90 14.92 -25.88 4.82
CA THR A 90 15.41 -26.55 6.05
C THR A 90 14.90 -27.99 6.18
N LEU A 91 13.83 -28.34 5.47
CA LEU A 91 13.23 -29.68 5.44
C LEU A 91 13.81 -30.60 4.35
N ILE A 92 14.95 -30.21 3.75
CA ILE A 92 15.76 -30.98 2.79
C ILE A 92 17.19 -31.04 3.34
#